data_AF-A0AA48L2C5-F1
#
_entry.id   AF-A0AA48L2C5-F1
#
_cell.length_a   1.000
_cell.length_b   1.000
_cell.length_c   1.000
_cell.angle_alpha   90.00
_cell.angle_beta   90.00
_cell.angle_gamma   90.00
#
_symmetry.space_group_name_H-M   'P 1'
#
loop_
_entity.id
_entity.type
_entity.pdbx_description
1 polymer ?
#
loop_
_entity_poly.entity_id
_entity_poly.type
_entity_poly.pdbx_seq_one_letter_code
_entity_poly.pdbx_strand_id
1 'polypeptide(L)'
;MTTRSAVPDRVLSPRSAATDRRAARREQLRDFYGLKGAAAPTSPTLKPRSGGGTPRSGGASPDPRAERRDLSSTHFVPAEYYEELIARAGLPELLSTTSTLATDIGRLHSSRHTLVYNHHHQLFSAGDTISALNTRTPQLLSIVTDLQERFSEMSQLADSVALPDPSAVDDGVRARAIAQQGIERLRLMLVAEESPDALREAWGKVEATLNGHKCEGLDLLLQKGRAMAATE
;
A
#
# COMPACT_ATOMS: atom_id res chain seq x y z
N MET A 1 -56.93 14.67 -12.48
CA MET A 1 -55.95 13.64 -12.10
C MET A 1 -54.59 14.31 -12.03
N THR A 2 -53.94 14.17 -10.88
CA THR A 2 -52.86 15.02 -10.39
C THR A 2 -51.55 14.23 -10.36
N THR A 3 -50.52 14.64 -11.08
CA THR A 3 -49.15 14.12 -10.87
C THR A 3 -48.14 15.27 -11.01
N ARG A 4 -47.83 15.89 -9.87
CA ARG A 4 -46.76 16.88 -9.72
C ARG A 4 -45.45 16.12 -9.49
N SER A 5 -44.55 16.17 -10.46
CA SER A 5 -43.19 15.62 -10.38
C SER A 5 -42.43 16.28 -9.23
N ALA A 6 -41.98 15.48 -8.26
CA ALA A 6 -41.18 15.90 -7.13
C ALA A 6 -39.68 15.75 -7.45
N VAL A 7 -38.95 16.87 -7.44
CA VAL A 7 -37.49 16.90 -7.47
C VAL A 7 -36.99 16.83 -6.03
N PRO A 8 -36.18 15.84 -5.62
CA PRO A 8 -35.57 15.87 -4.30
C PRO A 8 -34.40 16.85 -4.26
N ASP A 9 -34.39 17.62 -3.18
CA ASP A 9 -33.48 18.69 -2.81
C ASP A 9 -32.10 18.17 -2.36
N ARG A 10 -31.06 18.95 -2.71
CA ARG A 10 -29.77 19.15 -2.01
C ARG A 10 -29.12 17.97 -1.24
N VAL A 11 -28.10 17.37 -1.85
CA VAL A 11 -26.97 16.77 -1.10
C VAL A 11 -25.92 17.84 -0.84
N LEU A 12 -25.97 18.44 0.35
CA LEU A 12 -24.92 19.32 0.87
C LEU A 12 -23.73 18.47 1.38
N SER A 13 -22.64 18.47 0.62
CA SER A 13 -21.23 18.54 1.05
C SER A 13 -20.68 17.60 2.16
N PRO A 14 -19.63 16.79 1.88
CA PRO A 14 -18.83 16.05 2.88
C PRO A 14 -17.74 16.93 3.55
N ARG A 15 -18.03 18.22 3.78
CA ARG A 15 -17.01 19.22 4.15
C ARG A 15 -16.58 19.15 5.63
N SER A 16 -17.39 18.57 6.51
CA SER A 16 -17.08 18.40 7.95
C SER A 16 -16.04 17.31 8.21
N ALA A 17 -16.17 16.14 7.57
CA ALA A 17 -15.21 15.04 7.74
C ALA A 17 -13.80 15.41 7.24
N ALA A 18 -13.71 16.28 6.23
CA ALA A 18 -12.43 16.80 5.74
C ALA A 18 -11.79 17.81 6.70
N THR A 19 -12.59 18.62 7.40
CA THR A 19 -12.08 19.57 8.40
C THR A 19 -11.58 18.86 9.65
N ASP A 20 -12.24 17.78 10.06
CA ASP A 20 -11.86 16.99 11.23
C ASP A 20 -10.53 16.25 11.00
N ARG A 21 -10.36 15.64 9.82
CA ARG A 21 -9.07 15.04 9.41
C ARG A 21 -7.94 16.07 9.35
N ARG A 22 -8.23 17.29 8.89
CA ARG A 22 -7.26 18.39 8.86
C ARG A 22 -6.92 18.88 10.27
N ALA A 23 -7.89 18.91 11.18
CA ALA A 23 -7.68 19.26 12.58
C ALA A 23 -6.83 18.21 13.31
N ALA A 24 -7.16 16.92 13.17
CA ALA A 24 -6.39 15.82 13.74
C ALA A 24 -4.95 15.78 13.20
N ARG A 25 -4.75 16.01 11.88
CA ARG A 25 -3.40 16.09 11.30
C ARG A 25 -2.62 17.29 11.83
N ARG A 26 -3.26 18.44 12.04
CA ARG A 26 -2.60 19.59 12.69
C ARG A 26 -2.22 19.28 14.13
N GLU A 27 -3.06 18.58 14.88
CA GLU A 27 -2.77 18.17 16.26
C GLU A 27 -1.59 17.20 16.32
N GLN A 28 -1.55 16.19 15.45
CA GLN A 28 -0.41 15.28 15.32
C GLN A 28 0.89 16.00 14.98
N LEU A 29 0.84 16.98 14.08
CA LEU A 29 2.02 17.81 13.78
C LEU A 29 2.42 18.66 14.98
N ARG A 30 1.47 19.21 15.74
CA ARG A 30 1.78 19.97 16.96
C ARG A 30 2.41 19.09 18.03
N ASP A 31 1.94 17.86 18.20
CA ASP A 31 2.52 16.88 19.10
C ASP A 31 3.95 16.50 18.64
N PHE A 32 4.14 16.29 17.34
CA PHE A 32 5.44 15.96 16.72
C PHE A 32 6.49 17.08 16.89
N TYR A 33 6.04 18.35 16.84
CA TYR A 33 6.91 19.53 17.03
C TYR A 33 6.94 20.05 18.47
N GLY A 34 6.31 19.37 19.43
CA GLY A 34 6.27 19.81 20.84
C GLY A 34 5.56 21.14 21.07
N LEU A 35 4.71 21.58 20.14
CA LEU A 35 4.00 22.88 20.17
C LEU A 35 2.75 22.88 21.06
N LYS A 36 2.58 21.85 21.90
CA LYS A 36 1.42 21.65 22.78
C LYS A 36 1.34 22.66 23.94
N GLY A 37 2.40 23.42 24.21
CA GLY A 37 2.44 24.49 25.23
C GLY A 37 2.39 25.92 24.69
N ALA A 38 2.38 26.13 23.37
CA ALA A 38 2.49 27.47 22.76
C ALA A 38 1.14 28.08 22.33
N ALA A 39 0.01 27.49 22.73
CA ALA A 39 -1.29 28.14 22.60
C ALA A 39 -1.46 29.15 23.75
N ALA A 40 -1.29 30.44 23.42
CA ALA A 40 -1.75 31.65 24.12
C ALA A 40 -1.68 31.70 25.68
N PRO A 41 -1.01 32.70 26.28
CA PRO A 41 -1.08 32.94 27.72
C PRO A 41 -2.50 33.40 28.10
N THR A 42 -3.38 32.48 28.49
CA THR A 42 -4.61 32.84 29.20
C THR A 42 -4.23 33.21 30.63
N SER A 43 -4.39 34.49 30.95
CA SER A 43 -4.33 35.04 32.30
C SER A 43 -5.15 34.20 33.30
N PRO A 44 -4.73 34.11 34.58
CA PRO A 44 -5.46 33.33 35.57
C PRO A 44 -6.73 34.10 35.95
N THR A 45 -7.90 33.51 35.79
CA THR A 45 -9.12 34.07 36.37
C THR A 45 -9.95 32.98 37.02
N LEU A 46 -10.10 33.19 38.33
CA LEU A 46 -11.00 32.51 39.23
C LEU A 46 -12.43 32.47 38.68
N LYS A 47 -13.16 31.41 39.08
CA LYS A 47 -14.61 31.16 38.86
C LYS A 47 -15.48 32.42 38.66
N PRO A 48 -16.42 32.44 37.69
CA PRO A 48 -17.52 33.40 37.72
C PRO A 48 -18.79 32.76 38.34
N ARG A 49 -19.30 33.43 39.38
CA ARG A 49 -20.72 33.41 39.73
C ARG A 49 -21.50 34.21 38.67
N SER A 50 -22.73 33.76 38.43
CA SER A 50 -23.86 34.39 37.71
C SER A 50 -23.76 35.90 37.41
N GLY A 51 -24.06 36.26 36.17
CA GLY A 51 -24.36 37.64 35.76
C GLY A 51 -24.28 37.82 34.25
N GLY A 52 -25.44 37.85 33.58
CA GLY A 52 -25.55 38.05 32.13
C GLY A 52 -25.06 39.42 31.67
N GLY A 53 -24.54 39.46 30.43
CA GLY A 53 -24.14 40.69 29.77
C GLY A 53 -23.04 40.44 28.74
N THR A 54 -23.41 40.03 27.53
CA THR A 54 -22.53 40.00 26.36
C THR A 54 -22.23 41.44 25.94
N PRO A 55 -20.98 41.95 25.92
CA PRO A 55 -20.67 43.11 25.12
C PRO A 55 -20.40 42.63 23.69
N ARG A 56 -21.25 43.12 22.78
CA ARG A 56 -21.08 43.08 21.33
C ARG A 56 -19.63 43.43 20.97
N SER A 57 -18.95 42.56 20.20
CA SER A 57 -17.72 42.94 19.51
C SER A 57 -18.09 43.99 18.44
N GLY A 58 -17.94 45.25 18.79
CA GLY A 58 -17.95 46.34 17.82
C GLY A 58 -16.73 46.22 16.92
N GLY A 59 -16.96 46.16 15.61
CA GLY A 59 -15.93 46.29 14.59
C GLY A 59 -15.38 47.71 14.57
N ALA A 60 -14.50 48.04 15.51
CA ALA A 60 -13.57 49.14 15.35
C ALA A 60 -12.34 48.60 14.61
N SER A 61 -11.99 49.19 13.47
CA SER A 61 -10.65 49.00 12.91
C SER A 61 -9.64 49.21 14.04
N PRO A 62 -8.69 48.28 14.24
CA PRO A 62 -7.63 48.49 15.22
C PRO A 62 -6.94 49.81 14.88
N ASP A 63 -6.84 50.70 15.87
CA ASP A 63 -6.10 51.94 15.69
C ASP A 63 -4.66 51.54 15.32
N PRO A 64 -4.11 51.97 14.16
CA PRO A 64 -2.77 51.59 13.73
C PRO A 64 -1.69 52.01 14.74
N ARG A 65 -2.00 52.94 15.65
CA ARG A 65 -1.13 53.27 16.79
C ARG A 65 -1.16 52.21 17.88
N ALA A 66 -2.32 51.61 18.16
CA ALA A 66 -2.45 50.55 19.15
C ALA A 66 -1.73 49.27 18.68
N GLU A 67 -1.77 48.96 17.38
CA GLU A 67 -1.01 47.84 16.81
C GLU A 67 0.49 48.00 16.99
N ARG A 68 1.03 49.22 16.88
CA ARG A 68 2.47 49.49 17.06
C ARG A 68 2.98 49.21 18.48
N ARG A 69 2.09 49.21 19.48
CA ARG A 69 2.43 48.91 20.89
C ARG A 69 2.10 47.49 21.30
N ASP A 70 1.38 46.74 20.49
CA ASP A 70 1.03 45.35 20.79
C ASP A 70 2.21 44.41 20.51
N LEU A 71 2.67 43.71 21.55
CA LEU A 71 3.77 42.72 21.49
C LEU A 71 3.51 41.58 20.50
N SER A 72 2.25 41.32 20.15
CA SER A 72 1.86 40.25 19.24
C SER A 72 1.70 40.71 17.78
N SER A 73 1.77 42.01 17.51
CA SER A 73 1.55 42.56 16.18
C SER A 73 2.81 42.48 15.30
N THR A 74 2.60 42.42 13.99
CA THR A 74 3.70 42.43 13.01
C THR A 74 4.32 43.82 12.83
N HIS A 75 3.64 44.88 13.29
CA HIS A 75 4.07 46.27 13.17
C HIS A 75 4.58 46.85 14.49
N PHE A 76 4.95 45.98 15.44
CA PHE A 76 5.42 46.37 16.76
C PHE A 76 6.68 47.26 16.70
N VAL A 77 6.62 48.41 17.37
CA VAL A 77 7.72 49.36 17.53
C VAL A 77 8.11 49.38 19.02
N PRO A 78 9.26 48.77 19.39
CA PRO A 78 9.65 48.64 20.80
C PRO A 78 9.76 49.97 21.54
N ALA A 79 10.24 51.01 20.86
CA ALA A 79 10.42 52.34 21.44
C ALA A 79 9.08 52.97 21.87
N GLU A 80 8.04 52.90 21.02
CA GLU A 80 6.72 53.45 21.34
C GLU A 80 6.05 52.71 22.50
N TYR A 81 6.23 51.38 22.57
CA TYR A 81 5.77 50.56 23.69
C TYR A 81 6.47 50.91 25.00
N TYR A 82 7.80 51.11 24.95
CA TYR A 82 8.59 51.45 26.14
C TYR A 82 8.23 52.82 26.70
N GLU A 83 8.08 53.83 25.83
CA GLU A 83 7.70 55.18 26.22
C GLU A 83 6.31 55.20 26.87
N GLU A 84 5.34 54.47 26.33
CA GLU A 84 4.03 54.33 26.97
C GLU A 84 4.09 53.58 28.29
N LEU A 85 4.88 52.50 28.35
CA LEU A 85 5.01 51.69 29.56
C LEU A 85 5.63 52.50 30.71
N ILE A 86 6.69 53.28 30.45
CA ILE A 86 7.31 54.14 31.46
C ILE A 86 6.38 55.30 31.86
N ALA A 87 5.61 55.86 30.92
CA ALA A 87 4.66 56.93 31.21
C ALA A 87 3.47 56.46 32.05
N ARG A 88 3.04 55.20 31.92
CA ARG A 88 1.87 54.64 32.59
C ARG A 88 2.19 53.86 33.87
N ALA A 89 3.28 53.10 33.87
CA ALA A 89 3.57 52.09 34.88
C ALA A 89 4.54 52.62 35.96
N GLY A 90 4.26 52.29 37.21
CA GLY A 90 5.19 52.51 38.31
C GLY A 90 6.33 51.48 38.34
N LEU A 91 7.39 51.78 39.10
CA LEU A 91 8.54 50.88 39.31
C LEU A 91 8.17 49.40 39.59
N PRO A 92 7.19 49.04 40.46
CA PRO A 92 6.86 47.64 40.71
C PRO A 92 6.25 46.93 39.50
N GLU A 93 5.47 47.64 38.69
CA GLU A 93 4.90 47.11 37.44
C GLU A 93 6.00 46.95 36.38
N LEU A 94 6.97 47.87 36.33
CA LEU A 94 8.14 47.78 35.46
C LEU A 94 9.03 46.56 35.79
N LEU A 95 9.24 46.28 37.08
CA LEU A 95 10.01 45.10 37.52
C LEU A 95 9.27 43.79 37.22
N SER A 96 7.96 43.76 37.45
CA SER A 96 7.12 42.59 37.14
C SER A 96 7.10 42.28 35.63
N THR A 97 6.93 43.31 34.80
CA THR A 97 6.96 43.18 33.34
C THR A 97 8.34 42.74 32.85
N THR A 98 9.42 43.31 33.37
CA THR A 98 10.80 42.89 33.04
C THR A 98 11.04 41.42 33.41
N SER A 99 10.60 40.99 34.60
CA SER A 99 10.71 39.59 35.02
C SER A 99 9.93 38.66 34.09
N THR A 100 8.70 39.02 33.74
CA THR A 100 7.84 38.25 32.84
C THR A 100 8.48 38.14 31.45
N LEU A 101 8.93 39.25 30.87
CA LEU A 101 9.61 39.27 29.58
C LEU A 101 10.89 38.44 29.59
N ALA A 102 11.69 38.50 30.66
CA ALA A 102 12.88 37.67 30.80
C ALA A 102 12.53 36.17 30.79
N THR A 103 11.46 35.77 31.49
CA THR A 103 11.00 34.37 31.45
C THR A 103 10.48 33.96 30.08
N ASP A 104 9.78 34.84 29.38
CA ASP A 104 9.22 34.56 28.06
C ASP A 104 10.29 34.50 26.98
N ILE A 105 11.32 35.35 27.05
CA ILE A 105 12.51 35.26 26.20
C ILE A 105 13.21 33.91 26.40
N GLY A 106 13.36 33.47 27.66
CA GLY A 106 13.95 32.17 27.98
C GLY A 106 13.13 31.00 27.42
N ARG A 107 11.80 31.03 27.59
CA ARG A 107 10.89 30.02 27.01
C ARG A 107 10.94 30.01 25.49
N LEU A 108 10.92 31.18 24.85
CA LEU A 108 10.97 31.31 23.40
C LEU A 108 12.31 30.80 22.84
N HIS A 109 13.42 31.08 23.54
CA HIS A 109 14.73 30.55 23.17
C HIS A 109 14.76 29.02 23.29
N SER A 110 14.24 28.46 24.38
CA SER A 110 14.12 27.01 24.56
C SER A 110 13.25 26.38 23.47
N SER A 111 12.06 26.94 23.21
CA SER A 111 11.15 26.46 22.16
C SER A 111 11.78 26.52 20.76
N ARG A 112 12.50 27.60 20.44
CA ARG A 112 13.26 27.74 19.19
C ARG A 112 14.34 26.66 19.09
N HIS A 113 15.10 26.47 20.17
CA HIS A 113 16.15 25.46 20.21
C HIS A 113 15.56 24.06 20.04
N THR A 114 14.49 23.72 20.76
CA THR A 114 13.77 22.45 20.59
C THR A 114 13.27 22.29 19.16
N LEU A 115 12.65 23.31 18.56
CA LEU A 115 12.16 23.23 17.19
C LEU A 115 13.29 23.01 16.20
N VAL A 116 14.35 23.81 16.27
CA VAL A 116 15.52 23.72 15.40
C VAL A 116 16.18 22.35 15.56
N TYR A 117 16.59 21.98 16.77
CA TYR A 117 17.33 20.74 16.97
C TYR A 117 16.50 19.49 16.72
N ASN A 118 15.25 19.45 17.19
CA ASN A 118 14.39 18.30 16.96
C ASN A 118 14.08 18.15 15.47
N HIS A 119 13.73 19.24 14.79
CA HIS A 119 13.45 19.18 13.35
C HIS A 119 14.70 18.88 12.52
N HIS A 120 15.84 19.49 12.82
CA HIS A 120 17.08 19.23 12.08
C HIS A 120 17.53 17.78 12.26
N HIS A 121 17.47 17.24 13.47
CA HIS A 121 17.84 15.85 13.70
C HIS A 121 16.86 14.88 13.03
N GLN A 122 15.56 15.18 13.04
CA GLN A 122 14.56 14.39 12.33
C GLN A 122 14.76 14.45 10.80
N LEU A 123 15.04 15.62 10.24
CA LEU A 123 15.33 15.77 8.81
C LEU A 123 16.60 15.01 8.42
N PHE A 124 17.63 15.08 9.26
CA PHE A 124 18.87 14.35 9.04
C PHE A 124 18.63 12.84 9.09
N SER A 125 17.93 12.36 10.13
CA SER A 125 17.54 10.95 10.25
C SER A 125 16.66 10.47 9.08
N ALA A 126 15.70 11.29 8.65
CA ALA A 126 14.91 10.99 7.45
C ALA A 126 15.80 10.94 6.20
N GLY A 127 16.74 11.87 6.07
CA GLY A 127 17.76 11.85 5.01
C GLY A 127 18.57 10.57 5.00
N ASP A 128 19.02 10.10 6.16
CA ASP A 128 19.75 8.82 6.29
C ASP A 128 18.89 7.64 5.86
N THR A 129 17.60 7.60 6.27
CA THR A 129 16.69 6.54 5.84
C THR A 129 16.42 6.57 4.33
N ILE A 130 16.28 7.75 3.73
CA ILE A 130 16.09 7.92 2.29
C ILE A 130 17.36 7.49 1.55
N SER A 131 18.54 7.84 2.05
CA SER A 131 19.82 7.39 1.49
C SER A 131 19.97 5.87 1.57
N ALA A 132 19.63 5.26 2.71
CA ALA A 132 19.62 3.80 2.88
C ALA A 132 18.60 3.11 1.96
N LEU A 133 17.43 3.73 1.74
CA LEU A 133 16.43 3.21 0.80
C LEU A 133 16.91 3.36 -0.64
N ASN A 134 17.50 4.49 -1.00
CA ASN A 134 18.00 4.76 -2.34
C ASN A 134 19.16 3.82 -2.72
N THR A 135 20.02 3.46 -1.76
CA THR A 135 21.08 2.47 -1.98
C THR A 135 20.55 1.04 -2.12
N ARG A 136 19.47 0.67 -1.42
CA ARG A 136 18.85 -0.68 -1.50
C ARG A 136 17.88 -0.85 -2.67
N THR A 137 17.23 0.21 -3.13
CA THR A 137 16.27 0.18 -4.24
C THR A 137 16.83 -0.42 -5.53
N PRO A 138 18.02 -0.05 -6.03
CA PRO A 138 18.57 -0.67 -7.25
C PRO A 138 18.87 -2.16 -7.07
N GLN A 139 19.25 -2.61 -5.87
CA GLN A 139 19.42 -4.04 -5.58
C GLN A 139 18.08 -4.78 -5.65
N LEU A 140 17.01 -4.21 -5.07
CA LEU A 140 15.67 -4.79 -5.14
C LEU A 140 15.14 -4.83 -6.58
N LEU A 141 15.37 -3.77 -7.38
CA LEU A 141 15.01 -3.76 -8.79
C LEU A 141 15.74 -4.87 -9.55
N SER A 142 17.05 -5.06 -9.30
CA SER A 142 17.83 -6.14 -9.90
C SER A 142 17.31 -7.53 -9.54
N ILE A 143 16.88 -7.74 -8.29
CA ILE A 143 16.30 -9.02 -7.86
C ILE A 143 14.94 -9.26 -8.55
N VAL A 144 14.12 -8.22 -8.70
CA VAL A 144 12.83 -8.33 -9.40
C VAL A 144 13.03 -8.64 -10.88
N THR A 145 14.02 -8.04 -11.54
CA THR A 145 14.33 -8.37 -12.94
C THR A 145 14.85 -9.79 -13.10
N ASP A 146 15.71 -10.27 -12.19
CA ASP A 146 16.19 -11.67 -12.19
C ASP A 146 15.01 -12.63 -11.95
N LEU A 147 14.14 -12.35 -10.98
CA LEU A 147 12.91 -13.14 -10.77
C LEU A 147 12.02 -13.17 -12.02
N GLN A 148 11.84 -12.05 -12.71
CA GLN A 148 11.07 -12.01 -13.96
C GLN A 148 11.69 -12.88 -15.05
N GLU A 149 13.02 -12.86 -15.19
CA GLU A 149 13.76 -13.72 -16.11
C GLU A 149 13.57 -15.20 -15.74
N ARG A 150 13.75 -15.57 -14.47
CA ARG A 150 13.51 -16.93 -13.97
C ARG A 150 12.08 -17.40 -14.17
N PHE A 151 11.08 -16.54 -13.97
CA PHE A 151 9.68 -16.89 -14.25
C PHE A 151 9.42 -17.07 -15.73
N SER A 152 10.06 -16.28 -16.60
CA SER A 152 9.98 -16.47 -18.06
C SER A 152 10.62 -17.79 -18.49
N GLU A 153 11.82 -18.11 -17.97
CA GLU A 153 12.49 -19.40 -18.20
C GLU A 153 11.61 -20.57 -17.74
N MET A 154 11.04 -20.47 -16.54
CA MET A 154 10.16 -21.50 -15.99
C MET A 154 8.86 -21.63 -16.79
N SER A 155 8.29 -20.54 -17.29
CA SER A 155 7.13 -20.57 -18.17
C SER A 155 7.44 -21.23 -19.50
N GLN A 156 8.58 -20.91 -20.12
CA GLN A 156 9.03 -21.56 -21.36
C GLN A 156 9.29 -23.05 -21.15
N LEU A 157 9.91 -23.42 -20.03
CA LEU A 157 10.10 -24.81 -19.66
C LEU A 157 8.76 -25.50 -19.40
N ALA A 158 7.83 -24.86 -18.69
CA ALA A 158 6.49 -25.38 -18.46
C ALA A 158 5.73 -25.58 -19.78
N ASP A 159 5.82 -24.66 -20.73
CA ASP A 159 5.24 -24.80 -22.07
C ASP A 159 5.92 -25.92 -22.87
N SER A 160 7.24 -26.12 -22.71
CA SER A 160 7.96 -27.22 -23.35
C SER A 160 7.64 -28.60 -22.74
N VAL A 161 7.29 -28.64 -21.45
CA VAL A 161 6.91 -29.85 -20.71
C VAL A 161 5.41 -30.12 -20.81
N ALA A 162 4.61 -29.09 -21.08
CA ALA A 162 3.21 -29.22 -21.46
C ALA A 162 3.16 -30.02 -22.76
N LEU A 163 2.93 -31.32 -22.61
CA LEU A 163 2.62 -32.21 -23.71
C LEU A 163 1.48 -31.58 -24.52
N PRO A 164 1.49 -31.70 -25.86
CA PRO A 164 0.38 -31.22 -26.66
C PRO A 164 -0.92 -31.79 -26.09
N ASP A 165 -1.89 -30.91 -25.90
CA ASP A 165 -3.22 -31.24 -25.40
C ASP A 165 -3.70 -32.53 -26.10
N PRO A 166 -3.93 -33.64 -25.36
CA PRO A 166 -4.25 -34.94 -25.96
C PRO A 166 -5.58 -34.92 -26.74
N SER A 167 -6.32 -33.81 -26.70
CA SER A 167 -7.52 -33.57 -27.52
C SER A 167 -7.23 -33.13 -28.96
N ALA A 168 -6.00 -32.77 -29.32
CA ALA A 168 -5.63 -32.32 -30.66
C ALA A 168 -4.92 -33.38 -31.53
N VAL A 169 -4.55 -34.53 -30.95
CA VAL A 169 -3.97 -35.65 -31.71
C VAL A 169 -5.10 -36.57 -32.11
N ASP A 170 -5.50 -36.47 -33.37
CA ASP A 170 -6.44 -37.34 -34.09
C ASP A 170 -6.47 -38.74 -33.45
N ASP A 171 -7.61 -39.12 -32.85
CA ASP A 171 -7.76 -40.33 -32.01
C ASP A 171 -7.18 -41.59 -32.68
N GLY A 172 -7.12 -41.59 -34.01
CA GLY A 172 -6.51 -42.66 -34.79
C GLY A 172 -4.99 -42.74 -34.77
N VAL A 173 -4.27 -41.63 -34.64
CA VAL A 173 -2.80 -41.64 -34.46
C VAL A 173 -2.45 -42.24 -33.09
N ARG A 174 -3.26 -41.93 -32.06
CA ARG A 174 -3.11 -42.49 -30.72
C ARG A 174 -3.38 -43.99 -30.69
N ALA A 175 -4.47 -44.42 -31.32
CA ALA A 175 -4.81 -45.84 -31.44
C ALA A 175 -3.70 -46.64 -32.15
N ARG A 176 -3.09 -46.06 -33.19
CA ARG A 176 -1.97 -46.69 -33.91
C ARG A 176 -0.70 -46.81 -33.07
N ALA A 177 -0.35 -45.78 -32.30
CA ALA A 177 0.81 -45.80 -31.41
C ALA A 177 0.66 -46.88 -30.31
N ILE A 178 -0.53 -46.98 -29.72
CA ILE A 178 -0.85 -48.01 -28.71
C ILE A 178 -0.73 -49.42 -29.31
N ALA A 179 -1.26 -49.65 -30.52
CA ALA A 179 -1.13 -50.93 -31.20
C ALA A 179 0.33 -51.31 -31.50
N GLN A 180 1.15 -50.36 -31.95
CA GLN A 180 2.58 -50.60 -32.23
C GLN A 180 3.36 -50.91 -30.95
N GLN A 181 3.11 -50.17 -29.87
CA GLN A 181 3.73 -50.44 -28.57
C GLN A 181 3.33 -51.82 -28.02
N GLY A 182 2.07 -52.23 -28.21
CA GLY A 182 1.60 -53.57 -27.85
C GLY A 182 2.32 -54.68 -28.62
N ILE A 183 2.56 -54.49 -29.92
CA ILE A 183 3.31 -55.42 -30.77
C ILE A 183 4.78 -55.51 -30.33
N GLU A 184 5.44 -54.40 -30.04
CA GLU A 184 6.82 -54.41 -29.55
C GLU A 184 6.93 -55.08 -28.16
N ARG A 185 5.94 -54.85 -27.29
CA ARG A 185 5.87 -55.55 -26.01
C ARG A 185 5.73 -57.06 -26.19
N LEU A 186 4.85 -57.52 -27.10
CA LEU A 186 4.73 -58.94 -27.43
C LEU A 186 6.03 -59.53 -28.00
N ARG A 187 6.74 -58.78 -28.85
CA ARG A 187 8.06 -59.19 -29.36
C ARG A 187 9.07 -59.38 -28.23
N LEU A 188 9.12 -58.45 -27.29
CA LEU A 188 10.01 -58.54 -26.13
C LEU A 188 9.64 -59.69 -25.20
N MET A 189 8.34 -59.93 -24.96
CA MET A 189 7.87 -61.05 -24.12
C MET A 189 8.13 -62.41 -24.80
N LEU A 190 8.07 -62.49 -26.13
CA LEU A 190 8.46 -63.68 -26.90
C LEU A 190 9.98 -63.95 -26.81
N VAL A 191 10.81 -62.90 -26.86
CA VAL A 191 12.26 -63.00 -26.64
C VAL A 191 12.60 -63.41 -25.21
N ALA A 192 11.73 -63.07 -24.26
CA ALA A 192 11.88 -63.44 -22.85
C ALA A 192 11.33 -64.84 -22.48
N GLU A 193 10.88 -65.64 -23.47
CA GLU A 193 10.28 -66.98 -23.28
C GLU A 193 9.13 -67.00 -22.24
N GLU A 194 8.34 -65.93 -22.18
CA GLU A 194 7.18 -65.87 -21.29
C GLU A 194 6.04 -66.81 -21.75
N SER A 195 5.17 -67.19 -20.81
CA SER A 195 4.09 -68.14 -21.09
C SER A 195 3.11 -67.61 -22.16
N PRO A 196 2.61 -68.48 -23.05
CA PRO A 196 1.74 -68.06 -24.15
C PRO A 196 0.39 -67.50 -23.65
N ASP A 197 -0.03 -67.85 -22.43
CA ASP A 197 -1.20 -67.27 -21.79
C ASP A 197 -1.00 -65.80 -21.40
N ALA A 198 0.21 -65.44 -20.94
CA ALA A 198 0.55 -64.06 -20.59
C ALA A 198 0.59 -63.16 -21.84
N LEU A 199 1.07 -63.69 -22.97
CA LEU A 199 1.03 -63.00 -24.27
C LEU A 199 -0.41 -62.70 -24.69
N ARG A 200 -1.31 -63.68 -24.58
CA ARG A 200 -2.74 -63.52 -24.91
C ARG A 200 -3.44 -62.52 -23.99
N GLU A 201 -3.18 -62.56 -22.69
CA GLU A 201 -3.78 -61.62 -21.73
C GLU A 201 -3.29 -60.18 -21.97
N ALA A 202 -1.99 -60.01 -22.23
CA ALA A 202 -1.40 -58.72 -22.53
C ALA A 202 -1.96 -58.13 -23.85
N TRP A 203 -2.12 -58.96 -24.88
CA TRP A 203 -2.72 -58.53 -26.14
C TRP A 203 -4.22 -58.24 -26.00
N GLY A 204 -4.96 -59.04 -25.25
CA GLY A 204 -6.40 -58.84 -25.01
C GLY A 204 -6.69 -57.49 -24.32
N LYS A 205 -5.81 -57.03 -23.44
CA LYS A 205 -5.90 -55.68 -22.83
C LYS A 205 -5.70 -54.57 -23.86
N VAL A 206 -4.73 -54.74 -24.78
CA VAL A 206 -4.49 -53.78 -25.87
C VAL A 206 -5.67 -53.76 -26.84
N GLU A 207 -6.18 -54.91 -27.24
CA GLU A 207 -7.34 -55.04 -28.13
C GLU A 207 -8.62 -54.43 -27.53
N ALA A 208 -8.87 -54.63 -26.23
CA ALA A 208 -9.99 -54.01 -25.54
C ALA A 208 -9.93 -52.47 -25.58
N THR A 209 -8.73 -51.89 -25.53
CA THR A 209 -8.54 -50.43 -25.64
C THR A 209 -8.65 -49.90 -27.08
N LEU A 210 -8.58 -50.77 -28.08
CA LEU A 210 -8.62 -50.40 -29.50
C LEU A 210 -10.00 -50.66 -30.16
N ASN A 211 -10.88 -51.46 -29.55
CA ASN A 211 -12.20 -51.86 -30.08
C ASN A 211 -13.18 -50.71 -30.39
N GLY A 212 -12.83 -49.45 -30.13
CA GLY A 212 -13.61 -48.26 -30.47
C GLY A 212 -13.04 -47.39 -31.61
N HIS A 213 -11.82 -47.66 -32.07
CA HIS A 213 -11.10 -46.78 -33.02
C HIS A 213 -11.05 -47.41 -34.42
N LYS A 214 -11.64 -46.73 -35.42
CA LYS A 214 -11.54 -47.11 -36.84
C LYS A 214 -10.48 -46.25 -37.52
N CYS A 215 -9.33 -46.83 -37.82
CA CYS A 215 -8.20 -46.13 -38.42
C CYS A 215 -7.60 -46.99 -39.53
N GLU A 216 -7.25 -46.37 -40.65
CA GLU A 216 -6.65 -47.08 -41.78
C GLU A 216 -5.35 -47.78 -41.35
N GLY A 217 -5.26 -49.09 -41.61
CA GLY A 217 -4.09 -49.91 -41.26
C GLY A 217 -4.03 -50.41 -39.81
N LEU A 218 -4.98 -50.04 -38.95
CA LEU A 218 -5.10 -50.59 -37.59
C LEU A 218 -5.47 -52.08 -37.63
N ASP A 219 -6.29 -52.49 -38.59
CA ASP A 219 -6.68 -53.89 -38.81
C ASP A 219 -5.48 -54.80 -39.10
N LEU A 220 -4.49 -54.29 -39.86
CA LEU A 220 -3.25 -55.02 -40.15
C LEU A 220 -2.39 -55.20 -38.89
N LEU A 221 -2.34 -54.18 -38.03
CA LEU A 221 -1.63 -54.26 -36.75
C LEU A 221 -2.34 -55.20 -35.78
N LEU A 222 -3.68 -55.19 -35.78
CA LEU A 222 -4.47 -56.11 -34.97
C LEU A 222 -4.25 -57.57 -35.39
N GLN A 223 -4.25 -57.84 -36.70
CA GLN A 223 -3.97 -59.16 -37.23
C GLN A 223 -2.55 -59.64 -36.89
N LYS A 224 -1.56 -58.75 -37.00
CA LYS A 224 -0.17 -59.05 -36.65
C LYS A 224 0.02 -59.34 -35.16
N GLY A 225 -0.62 -58.57 -34.27
CA GLY A 225 -0.56 -58.81 -32.83
C GLY A 225 -1.24 -60.12 -32.43
N ARG A 226 -2.41 -60.42 -33.01
CA ARG A 226 -3.08 -61.73 -32.82
C ARG A 226 -2.21 -62.90 -33.29
N ALA A 227 -1.51 -62.76 -34.41
CA ALA A 227 -0.60 -63.80 -34.89
C ALA A 227 0.55 -64.07 -33.92
N MET A 228 1.15 -63.03 -33.32
CA MET A 228 2.24 -63.19 -32.35
C MET A 228 1.78 -63.66 -30.97
N ALA A 229 0.52 -63.41 -30.58
CA ALA A 229 -0.06 -63.96 -29.36
C ALA A 229 -0.55 -65.42 -29.53
N ALA A 230 -0.62 -65.91 -30.78
CA ALA A 230 -1.08 -67.24 -31.14
C ALA A 230 0.05 -68.20 -31.51
N THR A 231 1.31 -67.76 -31.52
CA THR A 231 2.46 -68.66 -31.72
C THR A 231 2.67 -69.50 -30.46
N GLU A 232 2.47 -70.81 -30.61
CA GLU A 232 2.78 -71.88 -29.65
C GLU A 232 4.29 -72.05 -29.43
#